data_AF-A0A7X2MUB9-F1
#
_entry.id   AF-A0A7X2MUB9-F1
#
_cell.length_a   1.000
_cell.length_b   1.000
_cell.length_c   1.000
_cell.angle_alpha   90.00
_cell.angle_beta   90.00
_cell.angle_gamma   90.00
#
_symmetry.space_group_name_H-M   'P 1'
#
loop_
_entity.id
_entity.type
_entity.pdbx_description
1 polymer ?
#
loop_
_entity_poly.entity_id
_entity_poly.type
_entity_poly.pdbx_seq_one_letter_code
_entity_poly.pdbx_strand_id
1 'polypeptide(L)'
;PPPAGLVANLNSTDKTPSVATFSTANADSYNKKTTATVFDSQGNDHALDMYFVKDTTSNSWTVRTIDGNTGSSAGDFRMAFDTSGKLTSVSKLDATGAVVSTTTDGTVGLTLNVGGANGAVANQP
;
A
#
# COMPACT_ATOMS: atom_id res chain seq x y z
N PRO A 1 3.15 -18.09 -10.47
CA PRO A 1 3.70 -17.56 -9.19
C PRO A 1 2.66 -17.62 -8.06
N PRO A 2 3.01 -18.11 -6.86
CA PRO A 2 2.12 -17.97 -5.69
C PRO A 2 1.94 -16.48 -5.35
N PRO A 3 0.77 -16.07 -4.84
CA PRO A 3 0.58 -14.70 -4.40
C PRO A 3 1.59 -14.37 -3.30
N ALA A 4 2.25 -13.22 -3.40
CA ALA A 4 3.15 -12.73 -2.36
C ALA A 4 2.33 -12.43 -1.10
N GLY A 5 2.45 -13.27 -0.08
CA GLY A 5 1.87 -13.03 1.23
C GLY A 5 2.77 -12.08 2.02
N LEU A 6 2.32 -10.85 2.27
CA LEU A 6 2.98 -9.93 3.19
C LEU A 6 2.34 -10.05 4.58
N VAL A 7 3.17 -10.30 5.59
CA VAL A 7 2.77 -10.16 7.01
C VAL A 7 3.46 -8.92 7.57
N ALA A 8 2.68 -7.91 7.95
CA ALA A 8 3.15 -6.70 8.60
C ALA A 8 2.58 -6.61 10.02
N ASN A 9 3.45 -6.51 11.02
CA ASN A 9 3.06 -6.35 12.43
C ASN A 9 3.05 -4.86 12.79
N LEU A 10 1.88 -4.23 12.74
CA LEU A 10 1.70 -2.81 13.04
C LEU A 10 1.30 -2.61 14.50
N ASN A 11 2.04 -1.77 15.24
CA ASN A 11 1.76 -1.53 16.66
C ASN A 11 0.68 -0.45 16.84
N SER A 12 -0.45 -0.83 17.44
CA SER A 12 -1.59 0.07 17.67
C SER A 12 -1.27 1.25 18.61
N THR A 13 -0.16 1.21 19.37
CA THR A 13 0.27 2.33 20.23
C THR A 13 1.25 3.30 19.57
N ASP A 14 1.66 3.06 18.32
CA ASP A 14 2.57 3.98 17.61
C ASP A 14 1.97 5.39 17.55
N LYS A 15 2.80 6.43 17.68
CA LYS A 15 2.35 7.81 17.46
C LYS A 15 2.19 8.06 15.97
N THR A 16 1.33 8.99 15.60
CA THR A 16 1.28 9.49 14.21
C THR A 16 2.62 10.15 13.84
N PRO A 17 3.01 10.15 12.56
CA PRO A 17 4.23 10.85 12.13
C PRO A 17 4.22 12.33 12.54
N SER A 18 5.40 12.87 12.84
CA SER A 18 5.55 14.28 13.23
C SER A 18 5.48 15.23 12.03
N VAL A 19 5.77 14.73 10.83
CA VAL A 19 5.58 15.44 9.56
C VAL A 19 4.29 14.97 8.91
N ALA A 20 3.32 15.87 8.76
CA ALA A 20 1.99 15.55 8.23
C ALA A 20 2.00 15.20 6.73
N THR A 21 2.88 15.82 5.95
CA THR A 21 2.98 15.58 4.51
C THR A 21 3.89 14.39 4.23
N PHE A 22 3.34 13.35 3.61
CA PHE A 22 4.11 12.18 3.20
C PHE A 22 5.24 12.55 2.22
N SER A 23 6.44 12.01 2.47
CA SER A 23 7.58 12.06 1.55
C SER A 23 8.45 10.82 1.72
N THR A 24 8.76 10.14 0.63
CA THR A 24 9.67 8.97 0.64
C THR A 24 11.08 9.33 1.13
N ALA A 25 11.49 10.59 0.97
CA ALA A 25 12.78 11.11 1.39
C ALA A 25 12.81 11.58 2.86
N ASN A 26 11.66 11.65 3.53
CA ASN A 26 11.57 12.09 4.92
C ASN A 26 11.04 10.97 5.83
N ALA A 27 11.93 10.39 6.63
CA ALA A 27 11.60 9.31 7.57
C ALA A 27 10.60 9.73 8.66
N ASP A 28 10.50 11.02 8.96
CA ASP A 28 9.55 11.54 9.96
C ASP A 28 8.11 11.68 9.41
N SER A 29 7.90 11.34 8.14
CA SER A 29 6.59 11.39 7.47
C SER A 29 5.86 10.03 7.40
N TYR A 30 6.47 8.97 7.93
CA TYR A 30 5.88 7.62 8.00
C TYR A 30 6.37 6.85 9.23
N ASN A 31 5.66 5.79 9.61
CA ASN A 31 5.95 5.01 10.81
C ASN A 31 6.84 3.80 10.55
N LYS A 32 6.66 3.15 9.40
CA LYS A 32 7.37 1.94 8.99
C LYS A 32 7.50 1.91 7.47
N LYS A 33 8.56 1.28 6.97
CA LYS A 33 8.76 0.94 5.56
C LYS A 33 9.03 -0.56 5.45
N THR A 34 8.48 -1.20 4.44
CA THR A 34 8.87 -2.56 4.03
C THR A 34 8.90 -2.62 2.52
N THR A 35 9.76 -3.47 1.96
CA THR A 35 9.88 -3.67 0.52
C THR A 35 9.55 -5.12 0.21
N ALA A 36 8.78 -5.35 -0.86
CA ALA A 36 8.49 -6.68 -1.38
C ALA A 36 8.84 -6.75 -2.87
N THR A 37 9.33 -7.88 -3.34
CA THR A 37 9.49 -8.12 -4.78
C THR A 37 8.16 -8.57 -5.36
N VAL A 38 7.65 -7.84 -6.33
CA VAL A 38 6.46 -8.18 -7.11
C VAL A 38 6.85 -8.41 -8.57
N PHE A 39 5.99 -9.07 -9.35
CA PHE A 39 6.26 -9.33 -10.76
C PHE A 39 5.15 -8.74 -11.61
N ASP A 40 5.52 -8.12 -12.74
CA ASP A 40 4.54 -7.68 -13.73
C ASP A 40 4.00 -8.88 -14.55
N SER A 41 3.07 -8.61 -15.46
CA SER A 41 2.45 -9.64 -16.30
C SER A 41 3.42 -10.32 -17.27
N GLN A 42 4.57 -9.70 -17.54
CA GLN A 42 5.65 -10.24 -18.39
C GLN A 42 6.67 -11.03 -17.57
N GLY A 43 6.56 -11.00 -16.23
CA GLY A 43 7.44 -11.71 -15.30
C GLY A 43 8.68 -10.93 -14.90
N ASN A 44 8.78 -9.63 -15.19
CA ASN A 44 9.87 -8.80 -14.68
C ASN A 44 9.62 -8.46 -13.21
N ASP A 45 10.69 -8.45 -12.41
CA ASP A 45 10.60 -8.08 -11.00
C ASP A 45 10.57 -6.56 -10.80
N HIS A 46 9.81 -6.15 -9.80
CA HIS A 46 9.71 -4.77 -9.32
C HIS A 46 9.86 -4.77 -7.80
N ALA A 47 10.65 -3.84 -7.27
CA ALA A 47 10.76 -3.62 -5.85
C ALA A 47 9.62 -2.71 -5.39
N LEU A 48 8.61 -3.26 -4.73
CA LEU A 48 7.50 -2.48 -4.21
C LEU A 48 7.78 -2.00 -2.79
N ASP A 49 8.05 -0.70 -2.65
CA ASP A 49 8.20 -0.03 -1.38
C ASP A 49 6.83 0.33 -0.79
N MET A 50 6.58 -0.09 0.44
CA MET A 50 5.34 0.13 1.18
C MET A 50 5.63 0.95 2.43
N TYR A 51 5.08 2.16 2.48
CA TYR A 51 5.24 3.10 3.58
C TYR A 51 3.95 3.13 4.40
N PHE A 52 4.03 2.71 5.66
CA PHE A 52 2.91 2.66 6.57
C PHE A 52 2.84 3.95 7.38
N VAL A 53 1.69 4.62 7.31
CA VAL A 53 1.40 5.89 7.94
C VAL A 53 0.17 5.71 8.83
N LYS A 54 0.32 5.90 10.13
CA LYS A 54 -0.81 5.79 11.05
C LYS A 54 -1.73 7.00 10.90
N ASP A 55 -3.04 6.75 10.79
CA ASP A 55 -4.03 7.83 10.76
C ASP A 55 -4.22 8.45 12.15
N THR A 56 -4.57 9.73 12.18
CA THR A 56 -4.69 10.52 13.43
C THR A 56 -6.01 10.33 14.16
N THR A 57 -7.08 9.92 13.47
CA THR A 57 -8.45 9.93 13.99
C THR A 57 -9.12 8.56 14.02
N SER A 58 -8.47 7.52 13.49
CA SER A 58 -9.05 6.18 13.36
C SER A 58 -8.02 5.10 13.69
N ASN A 59 -8.49 3.91 14.08
CA ASN A 59 -7.66 2.72 14.21
C ASN A 59 -7.33 2.14 12.81
N SER A 60 -6.67 2.96 12.00
CA SER A 60 -6.32 2.65 10.63
C SER A 60 -4.93 3.13 10.28
N TRP A 61 -4.43 2.53 9.19
CA TRP A 61 -3.14 2.81 8.61
C TRP A 61 -3.33 3.06 7.13
N THR A 62 -2.76 4.15 6.64
CA THR A 62 -2.57 4.38 5.21
C THR A 62 -1.25 3.75 4.78
N VAL A 63 -1.27 2.94 3.73
CA VAL A 63 -0.10 2.36 3.08
C VAL A 63 0.09 3.07 1.75
N ARG A 64 1.19 3.81 1.62
CA ARG A 64 1.62 4.40 0.34
C ARG A 64 2.54 3.41 -0.36
N THR A 65 2.22 3.03 -1.59
CA THR A 65 3.06 2.10 -2.34
C THR A 65 3.76 2.80 -3.49
N ILE A 66 5.07 2.56 -3.60
CA ILE A 66 5.94 3.13 -4.62
C ILE A 66 6.66 1.97 -5.28
N ASP A 67 6.62 1.91 -6.61
CA ASP A 67 7.51 1.05 -7.36
C ASP A 67 8.91 1.66 -7.32
N GLY A 68 9.84 0.98 -6.67
CA GLY A 68 11.23 1.41 -6.49
C GLY A 68 12.05 1.37 -7.78
N ASN A 69 11.62 0.64 -8.80
CA ASN A 69 12.27 0.62 -10.11
C ASN A 69 11.94 1.90 -10.90
N THR A 70 10.71 2.40 -10.79
CA THR A 70 10.23 3.56 -11.56
C THR A 70 10.08 4.84 -10.74
N GLY A 71 10.11 4.75 -9.41
CA GLY A 71 9.78 5.84 -8.48
C GLY A 71 8.31 6.25 -8.48
N SER A 72 7.44 5.54 -9.20
CA SER A 72 6.04 5.90 -9.39
C SER A 72 5.14 5.32 -8.31
N SER A 73 4.03 5.99 -8.00
CA SER A 73 3.02 5.43 -7.09
C SER A 73 2.38 4.19 -7.72
N ALA A 74 2.35 3.09 -6.97
CA ALA A 74 1.66 1.86 -7.30
C ALA A 74 0.26 1.75 -6.64
N GLY A 75 -0.18 2.85 -6.01
CA GLY A 75 -1.47 2.98 -5.34
C GLY A 75 -1.38 3.18 -3.84
N ASP A 76 -2.46 3.71 -3.27
CA ASP A 76 -2.57 3.95 -1.85
C ASP A 76 -3.74 3.16 -1.27
N PHE A 77 -3.53 2.65 -0.06
CA PHE A 77 -4.48 1.76 0.60
C PHE A 77 -4.71 2.19 2.03
N ARG A 78 -5.92 2.02 2.54
CA ARG A 78 -6.25 2.21 3.96
C ARG A 78 -6.66 0.89 4.57
N MET A 79 -5.91 0.46 5.58
CA MET A 79 -6.15 -0.73 6.38
C MET A 79 -6.86 -0.30 7.66
N ALA A 80 -8.07 -0.81 7.90
CA ALA A 80 -8.82 -0.55 9.14
C ALA A 80 -8.84 -1.79 10.03
N PHE A 81 -8.72 -1.57 11.34
CA PHE A 81 -8.65 -2.63 12.34
C PHE A 81 -9.73 -2.43 13.40
N ASP A 82 -10.28 -3.52 13.92
CA ASP A 82 -11.13 -3.47 15.10
C ASP A 82 -10.31 -3.25 16.38
N THR A 83 -11.00 -3.11 17.52
CA THR A 83 -10.39 -2.86 18.83
C THR A 83 -9.51 -4.01 19.33
N SER A 84 -9.67 -5.22 18.78
CA SER A 84 -8.81 -6.38 19.08
C SER A 84 -7.54 -6.42 18.21
N GLY A 85 -7.40 -5.48 17.27
CA GLY A 85 -6.27 -5.43 16.33
C GLY A 85 -6.44 -6.34 15.12
N LYS A 86 -7.64 -6.91 14.90
CA LYS A 86 -7.92 -7.70 13.71
C LYS A 86 -8.25 -6.78 12.52
N LEU A 87 -7.65 -7.08 11.36
CA LEU A 87 -7.94 -6.38 10.12
C LEU A 87 -9.40 -6.62 9.71
N THR A 88 -10.15 -5.54 9.50
CA THR A 88 -11.59 -5.58 9.14
C THR A 88 -11.83 -5.18 7.70
N SER A 89 -11.03 -4.26 7.16
CA SER A 89 -11.15 -3.85 5.77
C SER A 89 -9.85 -3.32 5.20
N VAL A 90 -9.69 -3.46 3.88
CA VAL A 90 -8.71 -2.72 3.11
C VAL A 90 -9.41 -1.94 2.00
N SER A 91 -9.15 -0.64 1.96
CA SER A 91 -9.73 0.26 0.97
C SER A 91 -8.65 0.79 0.04
N LYS A 92 -8.90 0.75 -1.27
CA LYS A 92 -8.08 1.49 -2.24
C LYS A 92 -8.46 2.97 -2.20
N LEU A 93 -7.48 3.85 -2.21
CA LEU A 93 -7.66 5.29 -2.23
C LEU A 93 -7.32 5.86 -3.61
N ASP A 94 -7.94 6.97 -3.99
CA ASP A 94 -7.49 7.80 -5.11
C ASP A 94 -6.43 8.82 -4.66
N ALA A 95 -5.95 9.62 -5.61
CA ALA A 95 -4.95 10.66 -5.36
C ALA A 95 -5.42 11.76 -4.39
N THR A 96 -6.73 11.91 -4.16
CA THR A 96 -7.29 12.85 -3.19
C THR A 96 -7.45 12.23 -1.80
N GLY A 97 -7.19 10.92 -1.67
CA GLY A 97 -7.38 10.14 -0.44
C GLY A 97 -8.80 9.62 -0.25
N ALA A 98 -9.69 9.77 -1.24
CA ALA A 98 -11.05 9.24 -1.18
C ALA A 98 -11.06 7.74 -1.45
N VAL A 99 -12.00 7.01 -0.82
CA VAL A 99 -12.14 5.57 -1.02
C VAL A 99 -12.76 5.27 -2.38
N VAL A 100 -12.06 4.47 -3.18
CA VAL A 100 -12.51 4.04 -4.52
C VAL A 100 -13.12 2.64 -4.47
N SER A 101 -12.61 1.78 -3.61
CA SER A 101 -13.09 0.42 -3.41
C SER A 101 -12.72 -0.07 -2.03
N THR A 102 -13.51 -0.96 -1.45
CA THR A 102 -13.26 -1.58 -0.15
C THR A 102 -13.48 -3.07 -0.24
N THR A 103 -12.49 -3.84 0.20
CA THR A 103 -12.63 -5.26 0.46
C THR A 103 -12.85 -5.49 1.95
N THR A 104 -13.91 -6.23 2.27
CA THR A 104 -14.30 -6.59 3.64
C THR A 104 -14.24 -8.10 3.77
N ASP A 105 -13.03 -8.63 3.76
CA ASP A 105 -12.73 -9.93 4.36
C ASP A 105 -11.21 -10.06 4.52
N GLY A 106 -10.76 -10.82 5.51
CA GLY A 106 -9.34 -10.94 5.87
C GLY A 106 -8.43 -11.52 4.77
N THR A 107 -8.99 -11.89 3.62
CA THR A 107 -8.27 -12.26 2.40
C THR A 107 -8.11 -11.03 1.51
N VAL A 108 -7.20 -10.14 1.89
CA VAL A 108 -6.87 -8.97 1.08
C VAL A 108 -6.00 -9.45 -0.08
N GLY A 109 -6.61 -9.70 -1.22
CA GLY A 109 -5.90 -9.63 -2.50
C GLY A 109 -5.57 -8.17 -2.76
N LEU A 110 -4.34 -7.74 -2.41
CA LEU A 110 -3.83 -6.47 -2.90
C LEU A 110 -3.59 -6.64 -4.41
N THR A 111 -4.60 -6.32 -5.23
CA THR A 111 -4.38 -6.18 -6.67
C THR A 111 -3.66 -4.85 -6.91
N LEU A 112 -2.34 -4.91 -6.83
CA LEU A 112 -1.45 -3.83 -7.24
C LEU A 112 -1.52 -3.74 -8.75
N ASN A 113 -2.07 -2.65 -9.26
CA ASN A 113 -2.03 -2.37 -10.68
C ASN A 113 -0.65 -1.79 -10.98
N VAL A 114 0.34 -2.65 -11.19
CA VAL A 114 1.66 -2.24 -11.71
C VAL A 114 1.46 -1.89 -13.19
N GLY A 115 0.85 -0.73 -13.42
CA GLY A 115 0.48 -0.25 -14.74
C GLY A 115 1.72 0.20 -15.51
N GLY A 116 2.25 -0.70 -16.34
CA GLY A 116 2.87 -0.46 -17.64
C GLY A 116 3.59 0.87 -17.86
N ALA A 117 4.63 1.17 -17.10
CA ALA A 117 5.65 2.12 -17.54
C ALA A 117 6.75 1.35 -18.28
N ASN A 118 6.38 0.71 -19.41
CA ASN A 118 7.25 0.36 -20.54
C ASN A 118 6.41 -0.24 -21.67
N GLY A 119 5.81 0.64 -22.50
CA GLY A 119 5.53 0.38 -23.92
C GLY A 119 4.41 -0.60 -24.29
N ALA A 120 3.47 -0.07 -25.09
CA ALA A 120 2.49 -0.77 -25.93
C ALA A 120 1.23 -1.36 -25.27
N VAL A 121 0.10 -0.95 -25.84
CA VAL A 121 -1.27 -1.40 -25.61
C VAL A 121 -1.39 -2.93 -25.63
N ALA A 122 -1.90 -3.53 -24.56
CA ALA A 122 -2.47 -4.86 -24.60
C ALA A 122 -3.98 -4.74 -24.83
N ASN A 123 -4.34 -4.59 -26.10
CA ASN A 123 -5.65 -5.03 -26.58
C ASN A 123 -5.80 -6.52 -26.26
N GLN A 124 -6.85 -6.92 -25.52
CA GLN A 124 -7.51 -8.22 -25.66
C GLN A 124 -8.85 -8.21 -24.87
N PRO A 125 -9.98 -8.65 -25.43
CA PRO A 125 -10.41 -8.68 -26.84
C PRO A 125 -11.28 -7.47 -27.25
#